data_AF-A0A5C7Q4W0-F1
#
_entry.id   AF-A0A5C7Q4W0-F1
#
_cell.length_a   1.000
_cell.length_b   1.000
_cell.length_c   1.000
_cell.angle_alpha   90.00
_cell.angle_beta   90.00
_cell.angle_gamma   90.00
#
_symmetry.space_group_name_H-M   'P 1'
#
loop_
_entity.id
_entity.type
_entity.pdbx_description
1 polymer ?
#
loop_
_entity_poly.entity_id
_entity_poly.type
_entity_poly.pdbx_seq_one_letter_code
_entity_poly.pdbx_strand_id
1 'polypeptide(L)'
;MAVSHADNIRAAIQTMLDTLGDGWQVAQHVIAMSLERVSPDGSIETTAWYWSPPGQADWMTTGLLDAAVELDVDANHDTDTP
;
A
#
# COMPACT_ATOMS: atom_id res chain seq x y z
N MET A 1 -25.27 -8.61 -3.13
CA MET A 1 -24.50 -7.44 -2.67
C MET A 1 -23.14 -7.52 -3.35
N ALA A 2 -22.75 -6.51 -4.12
CA ALA A 2 -21.43 -6.51 -4.75
C ALA A 2 -20.39 -6.27 -3.65
N VAL A 3 -19.53 -7.26 -3.41
CA VAL A 3 -18.32 -7.08 -2.61
C VAL A 3 -17.53 -5.97 -3.29
N SER A 4 -17.27 -4.86 -2.60
CA SER A 4 -16.52 -3.79 -3.23
C SER A 4 -15.09 -4.28 -3.42
N HIS A 5 -14.42 -3.89 -4.50
CA HIS A 5 -13.02 -4.28 -4.73
C HIS A 5 -12.10 -3.86 -3.55
N ALA A 6 -12.52 -2.84 -2.79
CA ALA A 6 -11.88 -2.41 -1.54
C ALA A 6 -11.94 -3.49 -0.45
N ASP A 7 -13.05 -4.21 -0.35
CA ASP A 7 -13.24 -5.28 0.64
C ASP A 7 -12.30 -6.46 0.35
N ASN A 8 -12.03 -6.75 -0.92
CA ASN A 8 -11.14 -7.85 -1.33
C ASN A 8 -9.67 -7.60 -0.94
N ILE A 9 -9.17 -6.37 -1.13
CA ILE A 9 -7.78 -6.03 -0.80
C ILE A 9 -7.59 -6.04 0.72
N ARG A 10 -8.50 -5.41 1.47
CA ARG A 10 -8.46 -5.43 2.95
C ARG A 10 -8.48 -6.85 3.48
N ALA A 11 -9.36 -7.71 2.96
CA ALA A 11 -9.45 -9.10 3.37
C ALA A 11 -8.16 -9.88 3.06
N ALA A 12 -7.51 -9.63 1.91
CA ALA A 12 -6.24 -10.25 1.57
C ALA A 12 -5.11 -9.83 2.52
N ILE A 13 -5.00 -8.54 2.85
CA ILE A 13 -4.03 -8.05 3.83
C ILE A 13 -4.31 -8.67 5.20
N GLN A 14 -5.57 -8.70 5.63
CA GLN A 14 -5.93 -9.32 6.91
C GLN A 14 -5.56 -10.81 6.94
N THR A 15 -5.85 -11.55 5.87
CA THR A 15 -5.49 -12.97 5.76
C THR A 15 -3.98 -13.18 5.90
N MET A 16 -3.17 -12.30 5.32
CA MET A 16 -1.71 -12.34 5.52
C MET A 16 -1.35 -12.08 6.99
N LEU A 17 -1.92 -11.05 7.62
CA LEU A 17 -1.64 -10.73 9.03
C LEU A 17 -2.00 -11.87 9.97
N ASP A 18 -3.10 -12.58 9.71
CA ASP A 18 -3.52 -13.74 10.50
C ASP A 18 -2.47 -14.87 10.46
N THR A 19 -1.61 -14.94 9.44
CA THR A 19 -0.49 -15.89 9.40
C THR A 19 0.68 -15.53 10.32
N LEU A 20 0.76 -14.26 10.75
CA LEU A 20 1.80 -13.77 11.67
C LEU A 20 1.44 -13.99 13.15
N GLY A 21 0.23 -14.45 13.42
CA GLY A 21 -0.30 -14.74 14.75
C GLY A 21 -1.52 -13.90 15.13
N ASP A 22 -2.10 -14.20 16.28
CA ASP A 22 -3.31 -13.54 16.75
C ASP A 22 -3.08 -12.08 17.15
N GLY A 23 -4.12 -11.23 17.00
CA GLY A 23 -4.16 -9.86 17.52
C GLY A 23 -3.85 -8.77 16.51
N TRP A 24 -3.39 -9.10 15.30
CA TRP A 24 -3.18 -8.14 14.22
C TRP A 24 -4.49 -7.84 13.50
N GLN A 25 -4.75 -6.55 13.25
CA GLN A 25 -5.92 -6.10 12.51
C GLN A 25 -5.54 -4.98 11.54
N VAL A 26 -6.02 -5.07 10.30
CA VAL A 26 -5.87 -3.98 9.33
C VAL A 26 -6.72 -2.80 9.76
N ALA A 27 -6.07 -1.71 10.18
CA ALA A 27 -6.73 -0.44 10.49
C ALA A 27 -6.96 0.40 9.21
N GLN A 28 -6.31 1.56 9.11
CA GLN A 28 -6.32 2.39 7.89
C GLN A 28 -5.18 1.99 6.98
N HIS A 29 -5.34 2.19 5.68
CA HIS A 29 -4.28 1.89 4.72
C HIS A 29 -4.37 2.77 3.48
N VAL A 30 -3.21 2.98 2.86
CA VAL A 30 -3.06 3.54 1.52
C VAL A 30 -2.11 2.63 0.75
N ILE A 31 -2.37 2.42 -0.52
CA ILE A 31 -1.51 1.64 -1.40
C ILE A 31 -0.96 2.58 -2.44
N ALA A 32 0.37 2.71 -2.50
CA ALA A 32 1.08 3.41 -3.56
C ALA A 32 1.90 2.38 -4.36
N MET A 33 1.81 2.42 -5.68
CA MET A 33 2.49 1.46 -6.55
C MET A 33 2.79 2.05 -7.92
N SER A 34 3.83 1.52 -8.56
CA SER A 34 4.08 1.71 -9.97
C SER A 34 3.30 0.67 -10.77
N LEU A 35 2.56 1.11 -11.78
CA LEU A 35 1.86 0.24 -12.72
C LEU A 35 2.60 0.27 -14.05
N GLU A 36 2.76 -0.91 -14.65
CA GLU A 36 3.39 -1.07 -15.95
C GLU A 36 2.39 -1.64 -16.95
N ARG A 37 2.39 -1.07 -18.16
CA ARG A 37 1.69 -1.60 -19.32
C ARG A 37 2.72 -1.98 -20.38
N VAL A 38 2.75 -3.27 -20.70
CA VAL A 38 3.59 -3.80 -21.78
C VAL A 38 2.77 -3.84 -23.06
N SER A 39 3.24 -3.12 -24.08
CA SER A 39 2.62 -3.08 -25.41
C SER A 39 3.04 -4.29 -26.26
N PRO A 40 2.29 -4.64 -27.31
CA PRO A 40 2.63 -5.77 -28.20
C PRO A 40 3.98 -5.63 -28.93
N ASP A 41 4.47 -4.40 -29.08
CA ASP A 41 5.78 -4.10 -29.66
C ASP A 41 6.95 -4.20 -28.64
N GLY A 42 6.64 -4.57 -27.40
CA GLY A 42 7.60 -4.70 -26.31
C GLY A 42 7.92 -3.39 -25.60
N SER A 43 7.30 -2.27 -25.96
CA SER A 43 7.45 -1.03 -25.19
C SER A 43 6.76 -1.15 -23.83
N ILE A 44 7.38 -0.54 -22.81
CA ILE A 44 6.85 -0.47 -21.45
C ILE A 44 6.47 0.98 -21.16
N GLU A 45 5.22 1.18 -20.78
CA GLU A 45 4.73 2.44 -20.23
C GLU A 45 4.53 2.26 -18.71
N THR A 46 5.10 3.18 -17.94
CA THR A 46 5.04 3.14 -16.48
C THR A 46 4.28 4.34 -15.95
N THR A 47 3.38 4.14 -14.99
CA THR A 47 2.66 5.22 -14.31
C THR A 47 2.56 4.98 -12.81
N ALA A 48 2.70 6.04 -12.03
CA ALA A 48 2.49 5.98 -10.58
C ALA A 48 0.98 6.02 -10.28
N TRP A 49 0.55 5.18 -9.35
CA TRP A 49 -0.84 5.10 -8.92
C TRP A 49 -0.91 4.95 -7.40
N TYR A 50 -1.93 5.53 -6.79
CA TYR A 50 -2.25 5.27 -5.40
C TYR A 50 -3.76 5.11 -5.21
N TRP A 51 -4.13 4.44 -4.13
CA TRP A 51 -5.51 4.23 -3.75
C TRP A 51 -5.69 4.14 -2.24
N SER A 52 -6.86 4.58 -1.77
CA SER A 52 -7.30 4.44 -0.39
C SER A 52 -8.77 3.98 -0.36
N PRO A 53 -9.20 3.29 0.73
CA PRO A 53 -10.58 2.86 0.88
C PRO A 53 -11.58 4.02 0.81
N PRO A 54 -12.75 3.82 0.19
CA PRO A 54 -13.82 4.81 0.23
C PRO A 54 -14.19 5.18 1.67
N GLY A 55 -14.29 6.47 1.97
CA GLY A 55 -14.67 6.97 3.30
C GLY A 55 -13.50 7.15 4.28
N GLN A 56 -12.27 6.76 3.91
CA GLN A 56 -11.08 7.20 4.64
C GLN A 56 -10.90 8.71 4.44
N ALA A 57 -10.57 9.43 5.52
CA ALA A 57 -10.36 10.88 5.42
C ALA A 57 -9.05 11.20 4.70
N ASP A 58 -9.07 12.21 3.82
CA ASP A 58 -7.91 12.58 3.00
C ASP A 58 -6.65 12.86 3.82
N TRP A 59 -6.79 13.54 4.98
CA TRP A 59 -5.66 13.82 5.87
C TRP A 59 -4.98 12.55 6.39
N MET A 60 -5.73 11.46 6.57
CA MET A 60 -5.18 10.17 6.98
C MET A 60 -4.41 9.53 5.82
N THR A 61 -4.96 9.60 4.61
CA THR A 61 -4.30 9.11 3.39
C THR A 61 -2.98 9.86 3.15
N THR A 62 -2.99 11.19 3.24
CA THR A 62 -1.77 11.99 3.11
C THR A 62 -0.76 11.66 4.21
N GLY A 63 -1.21 11.61 5.48
CA GLY A 63 -0.29 11.30 6.59
C GLY A 63 0.36 9.92 6.48
N LEU A 64 -0.35 8.91 5.96
CA LEU A 64 0.23 7.59 5.70
C LEU A 64 1.27 7.62 4.57
N LEU A 65 1.04 8.42 3.51
CA LEU A 65 2.01 8.58 2.43
C LEU A 65 3.27 9.31 2.90
N ASP A 66 3.11 10.37 3.71
CA ASP A 66 4.24 11.11 4.27
C ASP A 66 5.05 10.21 5.22
N ALA A 67 4.37 9.47 6.11
CA ALA A 67 5.02 8.53 7.02
C ALA A 67 5.76 7.42 6.26
N ALA A 68 5.27 6.98 5.10
CA ALA A 68 5.97 5.97 4.30
C ALA A 68 7.33 6.47 3.80
N VAL A 69 7.45 7.76 3.47
CA VAL A 69 8.74 8.37 3.09
C VAL A 69 9.68 8.43 4.29
N GLU A 70 9.19 8.82 5.46
CA GLU A 70 9.99 8.85 6.69
C GLU A 70 10.50 7.45 7.06
N LEU A 71 9.63 6.44 7.01
CA LEU A 71 10.00 5.05 7.29
C LEU A 71 11.05 4.51 6.32
N ASP A 72 10.99 4.87 5.03
CA ASP A 72 12.00 4.50 4.05
C ASP A 72 13.35 5.17 4.37
N VAL A 73 13.34 6.46 4.73
CA VAL A 73 14.55 7.17 5.16
C VAL A 73 15.17 6.50 6.39
N ASP A 74 14.37 6.19 7.40
CA ASP A 74 14.84 5.53 8.63
C ASP A 74 15.41 4.14 8.33
N ALA A 75 14.72 3.33 7.50
CA ALA A 75 15.18 2.00 7.11
C ALA A 75 16.52 2.03 6.34
N ASN A 76 16.73 3.05 5.51
CA ASN A 76 17.98 3.24 4.77
C ASN A 76 19.09 3.83 5.65
N HIS A 77 18.76 4.66 6.65
CA HIS A 77 19.75 5.20 7.60
C HIS A 77 20.29 4.14 8.58
N ASP A 78 19.49 3.17 8.99
CA ASP A 78 19.95 2.07 9.88
C ASP A 78 20.99 1.15 9.21
N THR A 79 21.10 1.17 7.87
CA THR A 79 22.14 0.41 7.14
C THR A 79 23.52 1.08 7.08
N ASP A 80 23.64 2.32 7.56
CA ASP A 80 24.88 3.12 7.50
C ASP A 80 25.61 3.27 8.85
N THR A 81 25.25 2.49 9.88
CA THR A 81 26.00 2.48 11.15
C THR A 81 27.20 1.52 11.06
N PRO A 82 28.46 1.97 11.26
CA PRO A 82 29.66 1.14 11.20
C PRO A 82 29.80 0.13 12.34
#